data_AF-A0A9P3M1Q7-F1
#
_entry.id   AF-A0A9P3M1Q7-F1
#
_cell.length_a   1.000
_cell.length_b   1.000
_cell.length_c   1.000
_cell.angle_alpha   90.00
_cell.angle_beta   90.00
_cell.angle_gamma   90.00
#
_symmetry.space_group_name_H-M   'P 1'
#
loop_
_entity.id
_entity.type
_entity.pdbx_description
1 polymer ?
#
loop_
_entity_poly.entity_id
_entity_poly.type
_entity_poly.pdbx_seq_one_letter_code
_entity_poly.pdbx_strand_id
1 'polypeptide(L)'
;MVRPTVLNATDLNNQNPSTVTLDFEDYDVLKAGKTSLGRDHEKVLCHDSARQPVFDYMLGKMFIQVSVSTFDQRNKDSASIERAFQKGFNNDPKNRNQIECYLDETYGPTHTAEISNTGHFEVRRNGIAVTGFRIIYIHGTPGRPSYWKVVKALRDVAFISYEEIKEKLLLGKCLSD
;
A
#
# COMPACT_ATOMS: atom_id res chain seq x y z
N MET A 1 3.55 -24.75 -3.56
CA MET A 1 3.26 -23.48 -4.25
C MET A 1 2.06 -22.86 -3.55
N VAL A 2 2.25 -21.73 -2.86
CA VAL A 2 1.15 -21.02 -2.20
C VAL A 2 0.28 -20.41 -3.29
N ARG A 3 -1.05 -20.57 -3.20
CA ARG A 3 -1.96 -19.94 -4.17
C ARG A 3 -2.11 -18.46 -3.82
N PRO A 4 -2.18 -17.56 -4.82
CA PRO A 4 -2.50 -16.16 -4.58
C PRO A 4 -3.81 -16.03 -3.80
N THR A 5 -3.83 -15.15 -2.80
CA THR A 5 -5.07 -14.83 -2.08
C THR A 5 -5.77 -13.67 -2.77
N VAL A 6 -6.99 -13.88 -3.22
CA VAL A 6 -7.84 -12.82 -3.78
C VAL A 6 -8.75 -12.27 -2.68
N LEU A 7 -8.69 -10.97 -2.46
CA LEU A 7 -9.48 -10.24 -1.47
C LEU A 7 -10.43 -9.27 -2.18
N ASN A 8 -11.68 -9.22 -1.70
CA ASN A 8 -12.60 -8.18 -2.08
C ASN A 8 -12.19 -6.84 -1.47
N ALA A 9 -12.31 -5.78 -2.26
CA ALA A 9 -12.02 -4.42 -1.83
C ALA A 9 -13.09 -3.44 -2.31
N THR A 10 -13.14 -2.27 -1.69
CA THR A 10 -13.95 -1.12 -2.09
C THR A 10 -13.10 0.13 -2.06
N ASP A 11 -13.67 1.30 -2.35
CA ASP A 11 -13.09 2.56 -1.90
C ASP A 11 -13.33 2.79 -0.39
N LEU A 12 -12.77 3.88 0.14
CA LEU A 12 -12.94 4.31 1.54
C LEU A 12 -14.39 4.68 1.93
N ASN A 13 -15.33 4.71 0.99
CA ASN A 13 -16.75 4.94 1.24
C ASN A 13 -17.58 3.64 1.11
N ASN A 14 -16.92 2.48 1.04
CA ASN A 14 -17.55 1.18 0.81
C ASN A 14 -18.36 1.15 -0.51
N GLN A 15 -17.90 1.89 -1.51
CA GLN A 15 -18.42 1.93 -2.87
C GLN A 15 -17.36 1.39 -3.85
N ASN A 16 -17.69 1.34 -5.14
CA ASN A 16 -16.75 0.95 -6.20
C ASN A 16 -16.03 -0.38 -5.94
N PRO A 17 -16.76 -1.52 -5.95
CA PRO A 17 -16.17 -2.83 -5.70
C PRO A 17 -14.99 -3.12 -6.63
N SER A 18 -13.94 -3.71 -6.07
CA SER A 18 -12.74 -4.12 -6.78
C SER A 18 -12.12 -5.35 -6.10
N THR A 19 -11.02 -5.84 -6.65
CA THR A 19 -10.29 -6.99 -6.11
C THR A 19 -8.82 -6.67 -5.95
N VAL A 20 -8.24 -7.11 -4.84
CA VAL A 20 -6.81 -7.08 -4.57
C VAL A 20 -6.30 -8.51 -4.53
N THR A 21 -5.29 -8.82 -5.35
CA THR A 21 -4.63 -10.13 -5.31
C THR A 21 -3.31 -10.01 -4.57
N LEU A 22 -3.19 -10.72 -3.45
CA LEU A 22 -1.95 -10.87 -2.71
C LEU A 22 -1.24 -12.14 -3.21
N ASP A 23 -0.28 -11.95 -4.11
CA ASP A 23 0.59 -12.99 -4.65
C ASP A 23 2.02 -12.72 -4.20
N PHE A 24 2.46 -13.44 -3.16
CA PHE A 24 3.82 -13.35 -2.63
C PHE A 24 4.37 -14.75 -2.39
N GLU A 25 5.67 -14.90 -2.61
CA GLU A 25 6.39 -16.17 -2.49
C GLU A 25 7.16 -16.27 -1.17
N ASP A 26 7.47 -15.11 -0.56
CA ASP A 26 8.22 -15.03 0.68
C ASP A 26 7.86 -13.77 1.49
N TYR A 27 8.43 -13.65 2.68
CA TYR A 27 8.30 -12.52 3.59
C TYR A 27 9.67 -12.09 4.13
N ASP A 28 9.93 -10.79 4.16
CA ASP A 28 11.14 -10.25 4.77
C ASP A 28 10.88 -8.86 5.37
N VAL A 29 11.82 -8.39 6.19
CA VAL A 29 11.75 -7.12 6.91
C VAL A 29 12.75 -6.13 6.34
N LEU A 30 12.28 -4.93 6.04
CA LEU A 30 13.12 -3.85 5.57
C LEU A 30 14.12 -3.46 6.67
N LYS A 31 15.41 -3.53 6.34
CA LYS A 31 16.49 -3.09 7.24
C LYS A 31 16.45 -1.57 7.40
N ALA A 32 16.86 -1.10 8.58
CA ALA A 32 16.93 0.34 8.86
C ALA A 32 17.73 1.09 7.78
N GLY A 33 17.18 2.21 7.31
CA GLY A 33 17.80 3.06 6.30
C GLY A 33 17.71 2.54 4.86
N LYS A 34 17.04 1.41 4.62
CA LYS A 34 16.67 0.95 3.28
C LYS A 34 15.27 1.41 2.92
N THR A 35 14.98 1.51 1.63
CA THR A 35 13.62 1.82 1.16
C THR A 35 12.97 0.63 0.47
N SER A 36 13.74 -0.31 -0.09
CA SER A 36 13.25 -1.63 -0.51
C SER A 36 14.24 -2.77 -0.21
N LEU A 37 13.82 -4.01 -0.51
CA LEU A 37 14.69 -5.20 -0.49
C LEU A 37 15.62 -5.27 -1.72
N GLY A 38 15.49 -4.33 -2.66
CA GLY A 38 16.23 -4.28 -3.91
C GLY A 38 15.49 -4.95 -5.07
N ARG A 39 16.24 -5.20 -6.15
CA ARG A 39 15.72 -5.85 -7.36
C ARG A 39 15.37 -7.31 -7.10
N ASP A 40 14.48 -7.85 -7.91
CA ASP A 40 14.06 -9.27 -7.92
C ASP A 40 13.32 -9.72 -6.63
N HIS A 41 12.86 -8.76 -5.81
CA HIS A 41 12.07 -9.01 -4.59
C HIS A 41 10.63 -8.54 -4.71
N GLU A 42 10.11 -8.34 -5.93
CA GLU A 42 8.74 -7.85 -6.17
C GLU A 42 7.65 -8.80 -5.66
N LYS A 43 7.98 -10.07 -5.45
CA LYS A 43 7.08 -11.09 -4.87
C LYS A 43 7.36 -11.38 -3.39
N VAL A 44 8.21 -10.59 -2.73
CA VAL A 44 8.43 -10.70 -1.29
C VAL A 44 7.55 -9.68 -0.58
N LEU A 45 6.71 -10.14 0.34
CA LEU A 45 5.95 -9.24 1.21
C LEU A 45 6.93 -8.61 2.20
N CYS A 46 7.27 -7.35 1.96
CA CYS A 46 8.24 -6.60 2.74
C CYS A 46 7.52 -5.86 3.87
N HIS A 47 7.92 -6.07 5.13
CA HIS A 47 7.48 -5.26 6.26
C HIS A 47 8.39 -4.04 6.46
N ASP A 48 7.81 -2.83 6.45
CA ASP A 48 8.56 -1.62 6.80
C ASP A 48 8.66 -1.50 8.34
N SER A 49 9.85 -1.83 8.86
CA SER A 49 10.13 -1.77 10.30
C SER A 49 10.64 -0.40 10.77
N ALA A 50 10.57 0.64 9.93
CA ALA A 50 10.94 1.99 10.34
C ALA A 50 10.11 2.44 11.56
N ARG A 51 10.66 3.37 12.36
CA ARG A 51 9.98 3.83 13.59
C ARG A 51 8.61 4.47 13.34
N GLN A 52 8.39 5.02 12.14
CA GLN A 52 7.15 5.68 11.74
C GLN A 52 6.95 5.48 10.22
N PRO A 53 6.60 4.26 9.79
CA PRO A 53 6.46 3.98 8.38
C PRO A 53 5.10 4.51 7.92
N VAL A 54 5.06 5.13 6.73
CA VAL A 54 3.77 5.49 6.12
C VAL A 54 3.02 4.22 5.75
N PHE A 55 3.71 3.18 5.29
CA PHE A 55 3.11 1.88 4.93
C PHE A 55 3.64 0.79 5.83
N ASP A 56 2.80 -0.10 6.31
CA ASP A 56 3.21 -1.22 7.15
C ASP A 56 3.85 -2.33 6.31
N TYR A 57 3.42 -2.48 5.05
CA TYR A 57 3.96 -3.46 4.11
C TYR A 57 4.05 -2.94 2.68
N MET A 58 4.96 -3.52 1.90
CA MET A 58 5.04 -3.37 0.45
C MET A 58 5.10 -4.74 -0.22
N LEU A 59 4.36 -4.90 -1.31
CA LEU A 59 4.39 -6.09 -2.16
C LEU A 59 4.34 -5.66 -3.62
N GLY A 60 5.45 -5.83 -4.33
CA GLY A 60 5.55 -5.43 -5.73
C GLY A 60 5.34 -3.93 -5.93
N LYS A 61 4.17 -3.52 -6.41
CA LYS A 61 3.78 -2.09 -6.58
C LYS A 61 2.61 -1.72 -5.66
N MET A 62 2.30 -2.58 -4.70
CA MET A 62 1.27 -2.39 -3.70
C MET A 62 1.90 -1.87 -2.41
N PHE A 63 1.33 -0.81 -1.86
CA PHE A 63 1.72 -0.21 -0.59
C PHE A 63 0.54 -0.34 0.38
N ILE A 64 0.77 -0.93 1.55
CA ILE A 64 -0.30 -1.43 2.41
C ILE A 64 -0.17 -0.79 3.79
N GLN A 65 -1.23 -0.10 4.22
CA GLN A 65 -1.44 0.29 5.60
C GLN A 65 -2.37 -0.71 6.29
N VAL A 66 -2.03 -1.13 7.50
CA VAL A 66 -2.85 -2.02 8.33
C VAL A 66 -3.08 -1.34 9.67
N SER A 67 -4.35 -1.25 10.11
CA SER A 67 -4.67 -0.61 11.39
C SER A 67 -5.99 -1.10 11.97
N VAL A 68 -6.05 -1.21 13.29
CA VAL A 68 -7.28 -1.45 14.04
C VAL A 68 -8.12 -0.18 14.24
N SER A 69 -7.50 0.99 14.07
CA SER A 69 -8.16 2.29 14.12
C SER A 69 -8.87 2.59 12.81
N THR A 70 -9.73 3.61 12.77
CA THR A 70 -10.33 4.05 11.52
C THR A 70 -9.31 4.72 10.59
N PHE A 71 -9.58 4.75 9.28
CA PHE A 71 -8.69 5.36 8.29
C PHE A 71 -8.34 6.82 8.64
N ASP A 72 -9.32 7.63 9.03
CA ASP A 72 -9.10 9.03 9.41
C ASP A 72 -8.29 9.19 10.70
N GLN A 73 -8.24 8.16 11.56
CA GLN A 73 -7.38 8.14 12.74
C GLN A 73 -5.95 7.71 12.37
N ARG A 74 -5.81 6.71 11.49
CA ARG A 74 -4.52 6.20 11.04
C ARG A 74 -3.81 7.16 10.08
N ASN A 75 -4.52 7.71 9.10
CA ASN A 75 -3.98 8.59 8.05
C ASN A 75 -3.78 10.02 8.55
N LYS A 76 -2.93 10.18 9.58
CA LYS A 76 -2.57 11.45 10.21
C LYS A 76 -1.07 11.48 10.51
N ASP A 77 -0.56 12.69 10.73
CA ASP A 77 0.81 12.95 11.16
C ASP A 77 1.84 12.19 10.31
N SER A 78 2.65 11.31 10.88
CA SER A 78 3.67 10.54 10.16
C SER A 78 3.15 9.37 9.33
N ALA A 79 1.90 8.94 9.55
CA ALA A 79 1.25 7.85 8.81
C ALA A 79 0.29 8.36 7.72
N SER A 80 0.28 9.66 7.43
CA SER A 80 -0.49 10.20 6.30
C SER A 80 0.11 9.74 4.97
N ILE A 81 -0.72 9.12 4.13
CA ILE A 81 -0.38 8.66 2.77
C ILE A 81 0.18 9.81 1.94
N GLU A 82 -0.36 11.01 2.09
CA GLU A 82 0.11 12.21 1.40
C GLU A 82 1.60 12.47 1.63
N ARG A 83 2.15 12.07 2.78
CA ARG A 83 3.60 12.17 3.07
C ARG A 83 4.45 11.25 2.21
N ALA A 84 3.94 10.09 1.80
CA ALA A 84 4.68 9.20 0.92
C ALA A 84 4.90 9.80 -0.49
N PHE A 85 4.11 10.82 -0.85
CA PHE A 85 4.24 11.57 -2.09
C PHE A 85 5.08 12.85 -1.94
N GLN A 86 5.41 13.28 -0.71
CA GLN A 86 6.21 14.47 -0.46
C GLN A 86 7.67 14.26 -0.85
N LYS A 87 8.24 15.26 -1.54
CA LYS A 87 9.63 15.26 -2.01
C LYS A 87 10.61 15.39 -0.84
N GLY A 88 11.84 14.93 -1.05
CA GLY A 88 12.91 15.01 -0.05
C GLY A 88 12.82 13.93 1.03
N PHE A 89 12.24 12.77 0.71
CA PHE A 89 12.13 11.65 1.64
C PHE A 89 13.52 11.24 2.15
N ASN A 90 13.70 11.19 3.49
CA ASN A 90 14.97 10.86 4.15
C ASN A 90 16.19 11.66 3.63
N ASN A 91 16.01 12.94 3.30
CA ASN A 91 17.06 13.79 2.70
C ASN A 91 17.65 13.20 1.41
N ASP A 92 16.83 12.49 0.61
CA ASP A 92 17.26 11.92 -0.66
C ASP A 92 17.87 13.01 -1.57
N PRO A 93 19.12 12.83 -2.05
CA PRO A 93 19.82 13.86 -2.83
C PRO A 93 19.19 14.11 -4.20
N LYS A 94 18.34 13.19 -4.69
CA LYS A 94 17.57 13.36 -5.93
C LYS A 94 16.20 13.98 -5.67
N ASN A 95 15.93 14.40 -4.43
CA ASN A 95 14.68 15.00 -3.99
C ASN A 95 13.45 14.14 -4.29
N ARG A 96 13.59 12.80 -4.25
CA ARG A 96 12.49 11.86 -4.50
C ARG A 96 11.59 11.72 -3.27
N ASN A 97 10.36 11.26 -3.51
CA ASN A 97 9.47 10.85 -2.42
C ASN A 97 9.65 9.36 -2.06
N GLN A 98 8.97 8.90 -1.00
CA GLN A 98 9.14 7.53 -0.49
C GLN A 98 8.80 6.46 -1.55
N ILE A 99 7.70 6.67 -2.29
CA ILE A 99 7.23 5.75 -3.32
C ILE A 99 8.23 5.68 -4.48
N GLU A 100 8.73 6.83 -4.92
CA GLU A 100 9.76 6.93 -5.96
C GLU A 100 11.05 6.22 -5.55
N CYS A 101 11.50 6.40 -4.31
CA CYS A 101 12.68 5.69 -3.78
C CYS A 101 12.48 4.17 -3.84
N TYR A 102 11.36 3.67 -3.30
CA TYR A 102 11.04 2.23 -3.32
C TYR A 102 10.99 1.68 -4.76
N LEU A 103 10.27 2.35 -5.66
CA LEU A 103 10.08 1.88 -7.03
C LEU A 103 11.39 1.92 -7.82
N ASP A 104 12.22 2.95 -7.60
CA ASP A 104 13.53 3.05 -8.25
C ASP A 104 14.50 1.97 -7.79
N GLU A 105 14.51 1.65 -6.49
CA GLU A 105 15.35 0.59 -5.92
C GLU A 105 14.91 -0.81 -6.41
N THR A 106 13.60 -1.00 -6.57
CA THR A 106 13.00 -2.31 -6.93
C THR A 106 12.99 -2.55 -8.44
N TYR A 107 12.57 -1.56 -9.24
CA TYR A 107 12.34 -1.72 -10.68
C TYR A 107 13.34 -0.97 -11.57
N GLY A 108 14.29 -0.24 -10.97
CA GLY A 108 15.22 0.65 -11.66
C GLY A 108 14.69 2.08 -11.78
N PRO A 109 15.54 3.03 -12.21
CA PRO A 109 15.30 4.46 -12.01
C PRO A 109 14.15 5.02 -12.84
N THR A 110 13.89 6.32 -12.59
CA THR A 110 13.01 7.25 -13.32
C THR A 110 11.52 7.12 -13.06
N HIS A 111 11.16 6.63 -11.87
CA HIS A 111 9.80 6.72 -11.39
C HIS A 111 9.47 8.13 -10.90
N THR A 112 8.22 8.54 -11.15
CA THR A 112 7.59 9.70 -10.54
C THR A 112 6.27 9.27 -9.93
N ALA A 113 5.93 9.76 -8.75
CA ALA A 113 4.68 9.49 -8.08
C ALA A 113 4.10 10.79 -7.53
N GLU A 114 2.85 11.09 -7.86
CA GLU A 114 2.13 12.26 -7.34
C GLU A 114 0.65 11.96 -7.10
N ILE A 115 0.01 12.80 -6.29
CA ILE A 115 -1.45 12.83 -6.15
C ILE A 115 -1.95 13.93 -7.07
N SER A 116 -2.80 13.60 -8.03
CA SER A 116 -3.41 14.57 -8.93
C SER A 116 -4.32 15.53 -8.17
N ASN A 117 -4.66 16.66 -8.79
CA ASN A 117 -5.60 17.64 -8.22
C ASN A 117 -7.00 17.06 -7.96
N THR A 118 -7.33 15.91 -8.54
CA THR A 118 -8.61 15.21 -8.34
C THR A 118 -8.53 14.09 -7.30
N GLY A 119 -7.35 13.86 -6.69
CA GLY A 119 -7.14 12.84 -5.66
C GLY A 119 -6.79 11.46 -6.19
N HIS A 120 -6.41 11.35 -7.47
CA HIS A 120 -5.93 10.10 -8.07
C HIS A 120 -4.42 9.96 -7.92
N PHE A 121 -3.93 8.72 -7.82
CA PHE A 121 -2.50 8.44 -7.76
C PHE A 121 -1.93 8.29 -9.16
N GLU A 122 -1.03 9.19 -9.54
CA GLU A 122 -0.34 9.18 -10.82
C GLU A 122 1.10 8.69 -10.62
N VAL A 123 1.35 7.44 -11.01
CA VAL A 123 2.69 6.87 -11.00
C VAL A 123 3.14 6.61 -12.43
N ARG A 124 4.31 7.14 -12.78
CA ARG A 124 4.89 7.04 -14.12
C ARG A 124 6.33 6.59 -14.05
N ARG A 125 6.82 5.95 -15.10
CA ARG A 125 8.23 5.65 -15.34
C ARG A 125 8.61 6.12 -16.73
N ASN A 126 9.63 6.98 -16.84
CA ASN A 126 9.96 7.64 -18.11
C ASN A 126 8.74 8.31 -18.76
N GLY A 127 7.85 8.92 -17.96
CA GLY A 127 6.62 9.55 -18.43
C GLY A 127 5.46 8.60 -18.78
N ILE A 128 5.68 7.29 -18.79
CA ILE A 128 4.67 6.26 -19.09
C ILE A 128 4.00 5.79 -17.80
N ALA A 129 2.67 5.71 -17.78
CA ALA A 129 1.92 5.25 -16.61
C ALA A 129 2.34 3.83 -16.16
N VAL A 130 2.59 3.66 -14.87
CA VAL A 130 2.92 2.36 -14.27
C VAL A 130 1.65 1.60 -13.97
N THR A 131 1.51 0.42 -14.57
CA THR A 131 0.39 -0.48 -14.29
C THR A 131 0.62 -1.24 -12.98
N GLY A 132 -0.49 -1.51 -12.28
CA GLY A 132 -0.51 -2.31 -11.05
C GLY A 132 -0.14 -1.57 -9.76
N PHE A 133 0.15 -0.26 -9.83
CA PHE A 133 0.33 0.55 -8.62
C PHE A 133 -0.97 0.65 -7.81
N ARG A 134 -0.89 0.38 -6.50
CA ARG A 134 -2.03 0.45 -5.57
C ARG A 134 -1.57 0.90 -4.19
N ILE A 135 -2.41 1.69 -3.53
CA ILE A 135 -2.34 1.90 -2.08
C ILE A 135 -3.56 1.25 -1.45
N ILE A 136 -3.33 0.44 -0.42
CA ILE A 136 -4.35 -0.39 0.21
C ILE A 136 -4.40 -0.06 1.69
N TYR A 137 -5.62 0.09 2.22
CA TYR A 137 -5.90 0.16 3.64
C TYR A 137 -6.64 -1.09 4.09
N ILE A 138 -6.06 -1.80 5.05
CA ILE A 138 -6.66 -2.98 5.68
C ILE A 138 -7.12 -2.60 7.08
N HIS A 139 -8.43 -2.70 7.31
CA HIS A 139 -9.03 -2.38 8.60
C HIS A 139 -9.10 -3.62 9.49
N GLY A 140 -8.50 -3.55 10.67
CA GLY A 140 -8.36 -4.66 11.61
C GLY A 140 -9.50 -4.79 12.62
N THR A 141 -10.55 -3.96 12.55
CA THR A 141 -11.72 -4.07 13.42
C THR A 141 -13.02 -4.22 12.64
N PRO A 142 -14.02 -4.95 13.18
CA PRO A 142 -15.30 -5.16 12.53
C PRO A 142 -16.02 -3.85 12.18
N GLY A 143 -16.78 -3.88 11.09
CA GLY A 143 -17.65 -2.78 10.67
C GLY A 143 -17.24 -2.15 9.34
N ARG A 144 -18.17 -1.33 8.81
CA ARG A 144 -18.05 -0.68 7.50
C ARG A 144 -18.03 0.84 7.67
N PRO A 145 -16.89 1.41 8.04
CA PRO A 145 -16.77 2.85 8.15
C PRO A 145 -16.90 3.50 6.76
N SER A 146 -17.56 4.66 6.71
CA SER A 146 -17.75 5.47 5.51
C SER A 146 -16.98 6.78 5.66
N TYR A 147 -15.89 6.92 4.90
CA TYR A 147 -14.97 8.07 5.00
C TYR A 147 -15.21 9.08 3.87
N TRP A 148 -16.46 9.50 3.67
CA TRP A 148 -16.88 10.35 2.54
C TRP A 148 -16.09 11.67 2.41
N LYS A 149 -15.59 12.23 3.52
CA LYS A 149 -14.77 13.45 3.50
C LYS A 149 -13.37 13.23 2.93
N VAL A 150 -12.84 12.02 3.09
CA VAL A 150 -11.45 11.67 2.77
C VAL A 150 -11.32 11.03 1.39
N VAL A 151 -12.37 10.32 0.93
CA VAL A 151 -12.38 9.68 -0.39
C VAL A 151 -12.13 10.66 -1.54
N LYS A 152 -12.46 11.95 -1.37
CA LYS A 152 -12.20 12.97 -2.40
C LYS A 152 -10.70 13.30 -2.55
N ALA A 153 -9.95 13.25 -1.45
CA ALA A 153 -8.52 13.57 -1.44
C ALA A 153 -7.66 12.35 -1.82
N LEU A 154 -8.13 11.16 -1.48
CA LEU A 154 -7.44 9.89 -1.69
C LEU A 154 -8.42 8.89 -2.35
N ARG A 155 -8.74 9.11 -3.62
CA ARG A 155 -9.78 8.35 -4.35
C ARG A 155 -9.39 6.90 -4.61
N ASP A 156 -8.11 6.67 -4.83
CA ASP A 156 -7.58 5.40 -5.32
C ASP A 156 -7.15 4.45 -4.19
N VAL A 157 -7.42 4.81 -2.93
CA VAL A 157 -7.16 3.92 -1.79
C VAL A 157 -8.17 2.79 -1.80
N ALA A 158 -7.67 1.57 -1.98
CA ALA A 158 -8.46 0.35 -1.84
C ALA A 158 -8.63 0.01 -0.36
N PHE A 159 -9.87 -0.16 0.07
CA PHE A 159 -10.25 -0.56 1.42
C PHE A 159 -10.56 -2.05 1.46
N ILE A 160 -9.96 -2.76 2.42
CA ILE A 160 -10.26 -4.16 2.73
C ILE A 160 -10.74 -4.24 4.18
N SER A 161 -11.90 -4.86 4.38
CA SER A 161 -12.53 -4.93 5.69
C SER A 161 -11.97 -6.06 6.56
N TYR A 162 -12.20 -5.95 7.86
CA TYR A 162 -11.82 -6.99 8.82
C TYR A 162 -12.49 -8.34 8.50
N GLU A 163 -13.75 -8.32 8.08
CA GLU A 163 -14.50 -9.53 7.74
C GLU A 163 -13.86 -10.28 6.58
N GLU A 164 -13.42 -9.57 5.54
CA GLU A 164 -12.74 -10.16 4.38
C GLU A 164 -11.41 -10.81 4.80
N ILE A 165 -10.60 -10.10 5.60
CA ILE A 165 -9.34 -10.63 6.14
C ILE A 165 -9.59 -11.87 7.00
N LYS A 166 -10.58 -11.80 7.88
CA LYS A 166 -10.94 -12.92 8.76
C LYS A 166 -11.35 -14.14 7.96
N GLU A 167 -12.20 -13.98 6.94
CA GLU A 167 -12.67 -15.09 6.12
C GLU A 167 -11.54 -15.69 5.28
N LYS A 168 -10.79 -14.87 4.54
CA LYS A 168 -9.83 -15.35 3.53
C LYS A 168 -8.46 -15.70 4.08
N LEU A 169 -7.98 -14.97 5.09
CA LEU A 169 -6.60 -15.12 5.58
C LEU A 169 -6.52 -15.86 6.91
N LEU A 170 -7.54 -15.74 7.78
CA LEU A 170 -7.51 -16.36 9.11
C LEU A 170 -8.29 -17.68 9.16
N LEU A 171 -9.46 -17.76 8.51
CA LEU A 171 -10.33 -18.95 8.56
C LEU A 171 -10.13 -19.88 7.36
N GLY A 172 -9.77 -19.36 6.18
CA GLY A 172 -9.52 -20.15 4.98
C GLY A 172 -8.38 -21.18 5.12
N LYS A 173 -7.45 -20.99 6.06
CA LYS A 173 -6.36 -21.95 6.35
C LYS A 173 -6.78 -23.11 7.25
N CYS A 174 -7.88 -23.02 7.99
CA CYS A 174 -8.32 -24.08 8.92
C CYS A 174 -9.27 -25.11 8.30
N LEU A 175 -9.66 -24.94 7.03
CA LEU A 175 -10.58 -25.86 6.33
C LEU A 175 -9.91 -26.60 5.17
N SER A 176 -8.57 -26.63 5.16
CA SER A 176 -7.75 -27.24 4.11
C SER A 176 -6.89 -28.41 4.62
N ASP A 177 -7.37 -29.13 5.63
CA ASP A 177 -6.78 -30.40 6.12
C ASP A 177 -7.73 -31.58 5.82
#